data_AF-A0A1Y4LJL8-F1
#
_entry.id   AF-A0A1Y4LJL8-F1
#
_cell.length_a   1.000
_cell.length_b   1.000
_cell.length_c   1.000
_cell.angle_alpha   90.00
_cell.angle_beta   90.00
_cell.angle_gamma   90.00
#
_symmetry.space_group_name_H-M   'P 1'
#
loop_
_entity.id
_entity.type
_entity.pdbx_description
1 polymer ?
#
loop_
_entity_poly.entity_id
_entity_poly.type
_entity_poly.pdbx_seq_one_letter_code
_entity_poly.pdbx_strand_id
1 'polypeptide(L)'
;YCPLWVSPSRLAVDHRHETSRLPLAKRIYPAPYGRTDGVVVDIGGGTTGLAILKDGKVVQIEDEPTGGTHVTLVLAGNYHIPFAEAEQIKQDYKRHREILPVVRPVVEKMASIVGRYINRDEIDTIYLCGGTCCLTGIEQIFEKQTGIRTIKPADPFLVTPAGIAMNCKI
;
A
#
# COMPACT_ATOMS: atom_id res chain seq x y z
N TYR A 1 -20.58 -11.97 -9.69
CA TYR A 1 -19.42 -11.99 -10.59
C TYR A 1 -19.39 -10.71 -11.40
N CYS A 2 -18.53 -9.76 -11.02
CA CYS A 2 -18.25 -8.53 -11.77
C CYS A 2 -16.78 -8.62 -12.25
N PRO A 3 -16.45 -8.51 -13.55
CA PRO A 3 -15.12 -8.85 -14.05
C PRO A 3 -14.08 -7.71 -13.97
N LEU A 4 -14.42 -6.55 -13.39
CA LEU A 4 -13.61 -5.32 -13.50
C LEU A 4 -12.62 -5.06 -12.35
N TRP A 5 -12.47 -5.99 -11.40
CA TRP A 5 -11.61 -5.82 -10.21
C TRP A 5 -10.57 -6.94 -10.01
N VAL A 6 -10.24 -7.69 -11.06
CA VAL A 6 -9.09 -8.61 -11.05
C VAL A 6 -7.90 -7.87 -11.64
N SER A 7 -6.99 -7.39 -10.78
CA SER A 7 -5.64 -7.04 -11.22
C SER A 7 -5.04 -8.25 -11.94
N PRO A 8 -4.58 -8.13 -13.20
CA PRO A 8 -3.96 -9.21 -13.93
C PRO A 8 -2.54 -9.44 -13.41
N SER A 9 -2.40 -9.99 -12.20
CA SER A 9 -1.10 -10.36 -11.63
C SER A 9 -0.92 -11.87 -11.65
N ARG A 10 -0.93 -12.42 -12.86
CA ARG A 10 -0.33 -13.71 -13.21
C ARG A 10 0.13 -13.63 -14.66
N LEU A 11 1.22 -12.90 -14.89
CA LEU A 11 2.20 -13.14 -15.95
C LEU A 11 3.26 -12.04 -15.88
N ALA A 12 4.51 -12.48 -15.89
CA ALA A 12 5.73 -11.71 -16.11
C ALA A 12 6.29 -10.93 -14.91
N VAL A 13 7.29 -11.56 -14.28
CA VAL A 13 8.51 -10.87 -13.85
C VAL A 13 9.10 -10.24 -15.12
N ASP A 14 8.65 -9.02 -15.45
CA ASP A 14 9.13 -8.27 -16.61
C ASP A 14 9.73 -6.96 -16.09
N HIS A 15 10.91 -6.61 -16.60
CA HIS A 15 11.69 -5.40 -16.28
C HIS A 15 10.92 -4.07 -16.48
N ARG A 16 9.64 -4.12 -16.87
CA ARG A 16 8.73 -2.98 -17.03
C ARG A 16 8.04 -2.52 -15.75
N HIS A 17 7.99 -3.32 -14.68
CA HIS A 17 7.45 -2.87 -13.39
C HIS A 17 8.48 -2.12 -12.52
N GLU A 18 9.77 -2.31 -12.82
CA GLU A 18 10.87 -1.55 -12.23
C GLU A 18 10.72 -0.04 -12.54
N THR A 19 10.21 0.29 -13.73
CA THR A 19 10.09 1.66 -14.24
C THR A 19 8.83 2.42 -13.81
N SER A 20 7.79 1.77 -13.25
CA SER A 20 6.56 2.46 -12.83
C SER A 20 6.60 2.96 -11.38
N ARG A 21 7.32 2.27 -10.49
CA ARG A 21 7.46 2.64 -9.06
C ARG A 21 8.51 3.76 -8.85
N LEU A 22 9.54 3.84 -9.70
CA LEU A 22 10.68 4.77 -9.65
C LEU A 22 10.33 6.27 -9.87
N PRO A 23 9.57 6.67 -10.91
CA PRO A 23 9.15 8.06 -11.12
C PRO A 23 8.11 8.51 -10.08
N LEU A 24 7.32 7.55 -9.58
CA LEU A 24 6.26 7.71 -8.59
C LEU A 24 6.84 8.19 -7.25
N ALA A 25 7.82 7.45 -6.72
CA ALA A 25 8.46 7.74 -5.45
C ALA A 25 9.17 9.10 -5.44
N LYS A 26 9.83 9.47 -6.56
CA LYS A 26 10.56 10.75 -6.70
C LYS A 26 9.66 11.98 -6.76
N ARG A 27 8.40 11.84 -7.18
CA ARG A 27 7.55 12.99 -7.58
C ARG A 27 6.28 13.14 -6.75
N ILE A 28 5.75 12.04 -6.20
CA ILE A 28 4.58 12.05 -5.30
C ILE A 28 4.99 12.30 -3.85
N TYR A 29 6.20 11.90 -3.49
CA TYR A 29 6.79 12.16 -2.18
C TYR A 29 8.00 13.08 -2.34
N PRO A 30 7.79 14.39 -2.63
CA PRO A 30 8.86 15.35 -2.56
C PRO A 30 9.30 15.40 -1.11
N ALA A 31 10.46 14.81 -0.82
CA ALA A 31 11.04 14.93 0.50
C ALA A 31 11.24 16.42 0.79
N PRO A 32 10.55 17.00 1.79
CA PRO A 32 11.00 18.28 2.30
C PRO A 32 12.44 18.02 2.80
N TYR A 33 13.38 18.87 2.41
CA TYR A 33 14.80 18.80 2.80
C TYR A 33 15.74 17.89 1.99
N GLY A 34 15.36 17.40 0.80
CA GLY A 34 16.32 16.77 -0.12
C GLY A 34 16.82 15.39 0.28
N ARG A 35 16.15 14.72 1.24
CA ARG A 35 16.43 13.34 1.63
C ARG A 35 15.56 12.39 0.80
N THR A 36 16.13 11.78 -0.22
CA THR A 36 15.43 10.92 -1.18
C THR A 36 15.15 9.50 -0.68
N ASP A 37 15.44 9.24 0.59
CA ASP A 37 15.48 7.92 1.17
C ASP A 37 14.17 7.62 1.86
N GLY A 38 13.69 6.40 1.68
CA GLY A 38 12.35 6.03 2.13
C GLY A 38 11.93 4.71 1.54
N VAL A 39 10.75 4.26 1.95
CA VAL A 39 10.12 3.09 1.35
C VAL A 39 8.73 3.46 0.88
N VAL A 40 8.43 3.15 -0.39
CA VAL A 40 7.06 3.20 -0.90
C VAL A 40 6.44 1.83 -0.70
N VAL A 41 5.25 1.78 -0.12
CA VAL A 41 4.49 0.57 0.15
C VAL A 41 3.13 0.70 -0.56
N ASP A 42 2.95 -0.08 -1.63
CA ASP A 42 1.72 -0.15 -2.41
C ASP A 42 0.87 -1.34 -1.95
N ILE A 43 -0.19 -1.07 -1.18
CA ILE A 43 -1.10 -2.09 -0.69
C ILE A 43 -2.29 -2.21 -1.63
N GLY A 44 -2.14 -3.06 -2.64
CA GLY A 44 -3.17 -3.42 -3.58
C GLY A 44 -4.23 -4.36 -3.00
N GLY A 45 -5.11 -4.87 -3.87
CA GLY A 45 -6.16 -5.82 -3.47
C GLY A 45 -5.59 -7.19 -3.05
N GLY A 46 -4.63 -7.73 -3.80
CA GLY A 46 -4.07 -9.07 -3.55
C GLY A 46 -2.67 -9.08 -2.96
N THR A 47 -1.88 -8.04 -3.23
CA THR A 47 -0.46 -7.97 -2.91
C THR A 47 -0.09 -6.64 -2.27
N THR A 48 1.03 -6.65 -1.56
CA THR A 48 1.68 -5.48 -1.00
C THR A 48 3.06 -5.41 -1.61
N GLY A 49 3.25 -4.46 -2.50
CA GLY A 49 4.55 -4.17 -3.10
C GLY A 49 5.31 -3.17 -2.25
N LEU A 50 6.63 -3.31 -2.18
CA LEU A 50 7.50 -2.35 -1.51
C LEU A 50 8.72 -2.03 -2.37
N ALA A 51 9.10 -0.75 -2.37
CA ALA A 51 10.26 -0.25 -3.10
C ALA A 51 11.09 0.64 -2.16
N ILE A 52 12.30 0.21 -1.86
CA ILE A 52 13.24 0.93 -0.99
C ILE A 52 14.05 1.88 -1.85
N LEU A 53 14.05 3.15 -1.48
CA LEU A 53 14.80 4.22 -2.12
C LEU A 53 15.98 4.65 -1.26
N LYS A 54 17.14 4.76 -1.90
CA LYS A 54 18.35 5.37 -1.36
C LYS A 54 19.00 6.25 -2.42
N ASP A 55 19.39 7.47 -2.07
CA ASP A 55 20.00 8.46 -2.96
C ASP A 55 19.19 8.68 -4.25
N GLY A 56 17.86 8.61 -4.14
CA GLY A 56 16.94 8.79 -5.25
C GLY A 56 17.04 7.64 -6.26
N LYS A 57 17.44 6.45 -5.83
CA LYS A 57 17.42 5.24 -6.65
C LYS A 57 16.70 4.15 -5.89
N VAL A 58 15.93 3.35 -6.61
CA VAL A 58 15.36 2.14 -6.03
C VAL A 58 16.48 1.12 -5.92
N VAL A 59 16.73 0.65 -4.69
CA VAL A 59 17.80 -0.30 -4.37
C VAL A 59 17.27 -1.70 -4.08
N GLN A 60 15.98 -1.81 -3.76
CA GLN A 60 15.32 -3.09 -3.48
C GLN A 60 13.83 -3.00 -3.78
N ILE A 61 13.28 -4.09 -4.30
CA ILE A 61 11.85 -4.25 -4.57
C ILE A 61 11.42 -5.61 -4.07
N GLU A 62 10.30 -5.66 -3.36
CA GLU A 62 9.68 -6.92 -2.91
C GLU A 62 8.18 -6.88 -3.14
N ASP A 63 7.56 -8.05 -3.21
CA ASP A 63 6.11 -8.20 -3.31
C ASP A 63 5.64 -9.32 -2.40
N GLU A 64 4.72 -8.99 -1.50
CA GLU A 64 4.19 -9.90 -0.48
C GLU A 64 2.74 -10.28 -0.82
N PRO A 65 2.34 -11.56 -0.71
CA PRO A 65 1.00 -12.03 -1.06
C PRO A 65 0.01 -11.67 0.06
N THR A 66 -0.23 -10.37 0.26
CA THR A 66 -1.22 -9.84 1.17
C THR A 66 -1.75 -8.49 0.71
N GLY A 67 -3.04 -8.23 0.89
CA GLY A 67 -3.64 -6.96 0.48
C GLY A 67 -5.06 -6.78 1.01
N GLY A 68 -5.80 -5.87 0.40
CA GLY A 68 -7.18 -5.53 0.78
C GLY A 68 -8.17 -6.70 0.74
N THR A 69 -7.88 -7.77 0.01
CA THR A 69 -8.68 -9.01 0.01
C THR A 69 -8.66 -9.65 1.39
N HIS A 70 -7.51 -9.68 2.08
CA HIS A 70 -7.43 -10.24 3.43
C HIS A 70 -8.20 -9.40 4.46
N VAL A 71 -8.20 -8.07 4.30
CA VAL A 71 -9.03 -7.17 5.13
C VAL A 71 -10.51 -7.53 4.97
N THR A 72 -10.93 -7.75 3.74
CA THR A 72 -12.32 -8.08 3.38
C THR A 72 -12.72 -9.45 3.87
N LEU A 73 -11.84 -10.45 3.77
CA LEU A 73 -12.08 -11.79 4.31
C LEU A 73 -12.24 -11.77 5.82
N VAL A 74 -11.43 -10.98 6.54
CA VAL A 74 -11.58 -10.82 7.99
C VAL A 74 -12.91 -10.15 8.36
N LEU A 75 -13.34 -9.14 7.61
CA LEU A 75 -14.65 -8.54 7.81
C LEU A 75 -15.79 -9.50 7.53
N ALA A 76 -15.74 -10.22 6.40
CA ALA A 76 -16.74 -11.22 6.03
C ALA A 76 -16.87 -12.30 7.10
N GLY A 77 -15.75 -12.82 7.60
CA GLY A 77 -15.71 -13.82 8.67
C GLY A 77 -16.22 -13.28 10.00
N ASN A 78 -15.89 -12.04 10.36
CA ASN A 78 -16.35 -11.44 11.62
C ASN A 78 -17.86 -11.15 11.60
N TYR A 79 -18.37 -10.57 10.50
CA TYR A 79 -19.78 -10.17 10.38
C TYR A 79 -20.69 -11.28 9.87
N HIS A 80 -20.14 -12.43 9.46
CA HIS A 80 -20.90 -13.56 8.91
C HIS A 80 -21.71 -13.17 7.66
N ILE A 81 -21.10 -12.35 6.80
CA ILE A 81 -21.71 -11.84 5.56
C ILE A 81 -20.91 -12.29 4.33
N PRO A 82 -21.52 -12.26 3.13
CA PRO A 82 -20.81 -12.53 1.89
C PRO A 82 -19.63 -11.57 1.67
N PHE A 83 -18.57 -12.07 1.03
CA PHE A 83 -17.38 -11.27 0.69
C PHE A 83 -17.71 -9.95 -0.01
N ALA A 84 -18.65 -9.98 -0.96
CA ALA A 84 -19.05 -8.80 -1.72
C ALA A 84 -19.65 -7.71 -0.82
N GLU A 85 -20.43 -8.10 0.19
CA GLU A 85 -21.02 -7.17 1.15
C GLU A 85 -19.93 -6.60 2.08
N ALA A 86 -19.02 -7.44 2.57
CA ALA A 86 -17.86 -7.00 3.35
C ALA A 86 -16.96 -6.02 2.58
N GLU A 87 -16.79 -6.20 1.26
CA GLU A 87 -16.02 -5.28 0.41
C GLU A 87 -16.68 -3.90 0.36
N GLN A 88 -18.01 -3.85 0.21
CA GLN A 88 -18.75 -2.57 0.22
C GLN A 88 -18.60 -1.86 1.57
N ILE A 89 -18.66 -2.61 2.66
CA ILE A 89 -18.46 -2.09 4.01
C ILE A 89 -17.05 -1.51 4.18
N LYS A 90 -16.02 -2.21 3.69
CA LYS A 90 -14.63 -1.76 3.73
C LYS A 90 -14.42 -0.47 2.94
N GLN A 91 -15.18 -0.26 1.86
CA GLN A 91 -15.10 0.94 1.02
C GLN A 91 -15.93 2.12 1.56
N ASP A 92 -16.81 1.89 2.54
CA ASP A 92 -17.60 2.95 3.17
C ASP A 92 -16.82 3.68 4.28
N TYR A 93 -16.33 4.87 3.96
CA TYR A 93 -15.62 5.75 4.89
C TYR A 93 -16.38 6.03 6.18
N LYS A 94 -17.72 6.03 6.16
CA LYS A 94 -18.54 6.27 7.36
C LYS A 94 -18.41 5.13 8.36
N ARG A 95 -18.06 3.94 7.90
CA ARG A 95 -17.91 2.73 8.71
C ARG A 95 -16.49 2.45 9.16
N HIS A 96 -15.49 3.16 8.62
CA HIS A 96 -14.08 2.93 8.96
C HIS A 96 -13.81 2.89 10.46
N ARG A 97 -14.38 3.81 11.24
CA ARG A 97 -14.23 3.84 12.70
C ARG A 97 -14.70 2.55 13.38
N GLU A 98 -15.79 1.97 12.89
CA GLU A 98 -16.40 0.74 13.41
C GLU A 98 -15.57 -0.49 13.02
N ILE A 99 -15.12 -0.56 11.76
CA ILE A 99 -14.42 -1.74 11.24
C ILE A 99 -12.94 -1.78 11.63
N LEU A 100 -12.32 -0.63 11.94
CA LEU A 100 -10.87 -0.54 12.16
C LEU A 100 -10.36 -1.50 13.26
N PRO A 101 -11.02 -1.64 14.43
CA PRO A 101 -10.60 -2.62 15.44
C PRO A 101 -10.65 -4.07 14.95
N VAL A 102 -11.60 -4.41 14.08
CA VAL A 102 -11.78 -5.76 13.53
C VAL A 102 -10.66 -6.10 12.55
N VAL A 103 -10.30 -5.15 11.68
CA VAL A 103 -9.29 -5.38 10.63
C VAL A 103 -7.87 -5.01 11.03
N ARG A 104 -7.70 -4.35 12.18
CA ARG A 104 -6.39 -3.95 12.73
C ARG A 104 -5.35 -5.08 12.69
N PRO A 105 -5.64 -6.33 13.10
CA PRO A 105 -4.64 -7.40 13.08
C PRO A 105 -4.08 -7.68 11.69
N VAL A 106 -4.90 -7.54 10.63
CA VAL A 106 -4.45 -7.74 9.24
C VAL A 106 -3.51 -6.62 8.82
N VAL A 107 -3.83 -5.39 9.20
CA VAL A 107 -2.98 -4.22 8.92
C VAL A 107 -1.66 -4.30 9.70
N GLU A 108 -1.70 -4.68 10.97
CA GLU A 108 -0.50 -4.91 11.80
C GLU A 108 0.39 -6.01 11.20
N LYS A 109 -0.21 -7.08 10.68
CA LYS A 109 0.51 -8.13 9.95
C LYS A 109 1.19 -7.59 8.68
N MET A 110 0.52 -6.75 7.90
CA MET A 110 1.13 -6.09 6.72
C MET A 110 2.29 -5.19 7.13
N ALA A 111 2.10 -4.34 8.14
CA ALA A 111 3.14 -3.46 8.65
C ALA A 111 4.33 -4.23 9.23
N SER A 112 4.07 -5.33 9.93
CA SER A 112 5.12 -6.23 10.43
C SER A 112 5.92 -6.86 9.30
N ILE A 113 5.26 -7.29 8.22
CA ILE A 113 5.93 -7.85 7.04
C ILE A 113 6.84 -6.82 6.39
N VAL A 114 6.31 -5.63 6.13
CA VAL A 114 7.05 -4.49 5.57
C VAL A 114 8.27 -4.16 6.45
N GLY A 115 8.09 -4.17 7.77
CA GLY A 115 9.18 -3.92 8.73
C GLY A 115 10.34 -4.92 8.66
N ARG A 116 10.15 -6.13 8.11
CA ARG A 116 11.25 -7.11 7.93
C ARG A 116 12.24 -6.70 6.85
N TYR A 117 11.81 -5.86 5.91
CA TYR A 117 12.62 -5.41 4.78
C TYR A 117 13.30 -4.07 5.05
N ILE A 118 12.97 -3.40 6.15
CA ILE A 118 13.41 -2.04 6.41
C ILE A 118 14.46 -2.05 7.52
N ASN A 119 15.65 -1.52 7.21
CA ASN A 119 16.61 -1.13 8.24
C ASN A 119 16.24 0.25 8.81
N ARG A 120 15.87 0.29 10.09
CA ARG A 120 15.43 1.51 10.79
C ARG A 120 16.53 2.56 10.94
N ASP A 121 17.80 2.15 10.86
CA ASP A 121 18.94 3.07 10.94
C ASP A 121 19.15 3.85 9.63
N GLU A 122 18.58 3.35 8.53
CA GLU A 122 18.79 3.89 7.18
C GLU A 122 17.52 4.55 6.60
N ILE A 123 16.34 4.11 7.03
CA ILE A 123 15.06 4.57 6.50
C ILE A 123 14.23 5.17 7.64
N ASP A 124 13.91 6.46 7.50
CA ASP A 124 13.14 7.20 8.50
C ASP A 124 11.66 7.40 8.13
N THR A 125 11.26 7.07 6.89
CA THR A 125 9.92 7.35 6.38
C THR A 125 9.34 6.23 5.50
N ILE A 126 8.10 5.84 5.78
CA ILE A 126 7.24 4.96 4.98
C ILE A 126 6.20 5.81 4.25
N TYR A 127 6.01 5.52 2.97
CA TYR A 127 5.05 6.17 2.10
C TYR A 127 4.00 5.17 1.64
N LEU A 128 2.76 5.32 2.09
CA LEU A 128 1.66 4.41 1.78
C LEU A 128 0.93 4.83 0.50
N CYS A 129 0.68 3.87 -0.39
CA CYS A 129 -0.20 4.02 -1.54
C CYS A 129 -0.99 2.73 -1.83
N GLY A 130 -1.88 2.78 -2.81
CA GLY A 130 -2.74 1.67 -3.19
C GLY A 130 -4.14 1.76 -2.59
N GLY A 131 -5.07 0.98 -3.16
CA GLY A 131 -6.49 1.06 -2.79
C GLY A 131 -6.78 0.69 -1.34
N THR A 132 -6.03 -0.26 -0.76
CA THR A 132 -6.23 -0.65 0.64
C THR A 132 -5.86 0.47 1.60
N CYS A 133 -4.96 1.36 1.21
CA CYS A 133 -4.60 2.54 1.99
C CYS A 133 -5.72 3.59 2.05
N CYS A 134 -6.86 3.39 1.36
CA CYS A 134 -8.05 4.21 1.57
C CYS A 134 -8.69 3.99 2.96
N LEU A 135 -8.36 2.88 3.64
CA LEU A 135 -8.82 2.63 5.02
C LEU A 135 -8.30 3.73 5.96
N THR A 136 -9.22 4.51 6.54
CA THR A 136 -8.89 5.61 7.45
C THR A 136 -8.21 5.05 8.70
N GLY A 137 -7.07 5.61 9.08
CA GLY A 137 -6.35 5.18 10.27
C GLY A 137 -5.19 4.21 10.00
N ILE A 138 -5.01 3.78 8.75
CA ILE A 138 -4.01 2.76 8.38
C ILE A 138 -2.58 3.26 8.60
N GLU A 139 -2.31 4.53 8.35
CA GLU A 139 -1.00 5.15 8.52
C GLU A 139 -0.56 5.17 9.98
N GLN A 140 -1.49 5.39 10.93
CA GLN A 140 -1.18 5.35 12.36
C GLN A 140 -0.92 3.92 12.83
N ILE A 141 -1.58 2.92 12.24
CA ILE A 141 -1.31 1.51 12.55
C ILE A 141 0.09 1.14 12.06
N PHE A 142 0.44 1.52 10.82
CA PHE A 142 1.76 1.31 10.26
C PHE A 142 2.86 2.00 11.08
N GLU A 143 2.67 3.27 11.42
CA GLU A 143 3.63 4.04 12.21
C GLU A 143 3.83 3.42 13.59
N LYS A 144 2.74 3.03 14.26
CA LYS A 144 2.82 2.37 15.58
C LYS A 144 3.52 1.01 15.50
N GLN A 145 3.23 0.21 14.47
CA GLN A 145 3.77 -1.14 14.34
C GLN A 145 5.24 -1.14 13.91
N THR A 146 5.63 -0.23 13.03
CA THR A 146 6.98 -0.16 12.48
C THR A 146 7.90 0.73 13.29
N GLY A 147 7.36 1.69 14.04
CA GLY A 147 8.13 2.76 14.69
C GLY A 147 8.73 3.76 13.70
N ILE A 148 8.31 3.74 12.43
CA ILE A 148 8.82 4.60 11.36
C ILE A 148 7.71 5.56 10.95
N ARG A 149 8.07 6.83 10.75
CA ARG A 149 7.13 7.86 10.30
C ARG A 149 6.40 7.39 9.06
N THR A 150 5.07 7.42 9.08
CA THR A 150 4.26 6.91 7.98
C THR A 150 3.42 8.01 7.36
N ILE A 151 3.60 8.24 6.06
CA ILE A 151 2.91 9.27 5.29
C ILE A 151 1.95 8.62 4.30
N LYS A 152 0.70 9.06 4.34
CA LYS A 152 -0.35 8.65 3.42
C LYS A 152 -0.91 9.88 2.70
N PRO A 153 -0.91 9.92 1.36
CA PRO A 153 -1.47 11.04 0.62
C PRO A 153 -2.99 11.07 0.76
N ALA A 154 -3.60 12.20 0.35
CA ALA A 154 -5.04 12.40 0.42
C ALA A 154 -5.82 11.36 -0.38
N ASP A 155 -5.33 11.03 -1.59
CA ASP A 155 -5.87 9.96 -2.43
C ASP A 155 -4.76 8.92 -2.72
N PRO A 156 -4.64 7.88 -1.88
CA PRO A 156 -3.62 6.85 -2.07
C PRO A 156 -3.94 5.89 -3.23
N PHE A 157 -5.20 5.79 -3.67
CA PHE A 157 -5.62 4.91 -4.76
C PHE A 157 -5.06 5.37 -6.11
N LEU A 158 -5.03 6.69 -6.33
CA LEU A 158 -4.60 7.26 -7.60
C LEU A 158 -3.07 7.42 -7.75
N VAL A 159 -2.30 7.19 -6.69
CA VAL A 159 -0.84 7.36 -6.68
C VAL A 159 -0.16 6.56 -7.79
N THR A 160 -0.41 5.24 -7.87
CA THR A 160 0.21 4.36 -8.87
C THR A 160 -0.30 4.64 -10.30
N PRO A 161 -1.62 4.74 -10.55
CA PRO A 161 -2.13 5.11 -11.88
C PRO A 161 -1.61 6.47 -12.38
N ALA A 162 -1.58 7.50 -11.51
CA ALA A 162 -1.12 8.83 -11.89
C ALA A 162 0.38 8.84 -12.26
N GLY A 163 1.22 8.16 -11.50
CA GLY A 163 2.64 8.11 -11.83
C GLY A 163 2.97 7.31 -13.09
N ILE A 164 2.17 6.29 -13.43
CA ILE A 164 2.24 5.63 -14.75
C ILE A 164 1.91 6.64 -15.85
N ALA A 165 0.76 7.33 -15.73
CA ALA A 165 0.32 8.30 -16.73
C ALA A 165 1.34 9.42 -16.97
N MET A 166 2.01 9.90 -15.92
CA MET A 166 3.06 10.91 -16.03
C MET A 166 4.35 10.44 -16.71
N ASN A 167 4.60 9.13 -16.78
CA ASN A 167 5.81 8.56 -17.37
C ASN A 167 5.58 7.91 -18.75
N CYS A 168 4.32 7.79 -19.18
CA CYS A 168 3.96 7.45 -20.54
C CYS A 168 4.21 8.64 -21.47
N LYS A 169 5.30 8.58 -22.24
CA LYS A 169 5.51 9.50 -23.37
C LYS A 169 4.67 8.99 -24.56
N ILE A 170 3.89 9.88 -25.16
CA ILE A 170 3.19 9.64 -26.44
C ILE A 170 4.22 9.68 -27.57
#